data_AF-A0A7C2ZUX8-F1
#
_entry.id   AF-A0A7C2ZUX8-F1
#
_cell.length_a   1.000
_cell.length_b   1.000
_cell.length_c   1.000
_cell.angle_alpha   90.00
_cell.angle_beta   90.00
_cell.angle_gamma   90.00
#
_symmetry.space_group_name_H-M   'P 1'
#
loop_
_entity.id
_entity.type
_entity.pdbx_description
1 polymer ?
#
loop_
_entity_poly.entity_id
_entity_poly.type
_entity_poly.pdbx_seq_one_letter_code
_entity_poly.pdbx_strand_id
1 'polypeptide(L)'
;VKIKNLAARYSDVTSKLLPDEYYYDFGETEPFSLAGRGPGECGAGVMDVIKLDIDEAKEAIEKSKKEKVKSESVYKAIVAAARALLVTFGAEPKKDREIFTAFEKYLIEPGWVKPQTQRLLDDAIDWRMGDRAALDDLSLQAEDLTKRVEKLFGSLDANLKFKVGQVIQKNNVDKTGIKNHLIDLRGVECPLNFVKAKLELEKIAVGQVLDVLLDDGEPVRNVPDSFAQQGQEVVEVEKSGEHFCVKVRRKK
;
A
#
# COMPACT_ATOMS: atom_id res chain seq x y z
N VAL A 1 -3.85 16.62 -49.09
CA VAL A 1 -4.56 15.73 -50.06
C VAL A 1 -4.01 14.30 -50.05
N LYS A 2 -2.68 14.06 -50.07
CA LYS A 2 -2.08 12.70 -50.12
C LYS A 2 -2.47 11.76 -48.96
N ILE A 3 -2.51 12.23 -47.70
CA ILE A 3 -2.80 11.37 -46.54
C ILE A 3 -4.25 10.88 -46.53
N LYS A 4 -5.22 11.71 -46.92
CA LYS A 4 -6.64 11.29 -47.01
C LYS A 4 -6.85 10.19 -48.04
N ASN A 5 -6.15 10.23 -49.17
CA ASN A 5 -6.22 9.19 -50.20
C ASN A 5 -5.54 7.89 -49.76
N LEU A 6 -4.42 7.98 -49.02
CA LEU A 6 -3.77 6.81 -48.43
C LEU A 6 -4.67 6.16 -47.37
N ALA A 7 -5.25 6.97 -46.47
CA ALA A 7 -6.17 6.49 -45.45
C ALA A 7 -7.38 5.80 -46.08
N ALA A 8 -8.00 6.37 -47.12
CA ALA A 8 -9.12 5.75 -47.82
C ALA A 8 -8.77 4.42 -48.52
N ARG A 9 -7.51 4.25 -48.95
CA ARG A 9 -7.05 3.02 -49.62
C ARG A 9 -6.84 1.86 -48.64
N TYR A 10 -6.51 2.16 -47.40
CA TYR A 10 -6.17 1.18 -46.37
C TYR A 10 -7.14 1.19 -45.18
N SER A 11 -8.23 1.96 -45.25
CA SER A 11 -9.25 2.03 -44.20
C SER A 11 -10.20 0.86 -44.22
N ASP A 12 -10.32 0.16 -45.35
CA ASP A 12 -11.17 -1.01 -45.48
C ASP A 12 -10.38 -2.27 -45.14
N VAL A 13 -10.50 -2.71 -43.89
CA VAL A 13 -9.92 -3.95 -43.36
C VAL A 13 -10.98 -5.07 -43.37
N THR A 14 -12.16 -4.81 -43.93
CA THR A 14 -13.32 -5.68 -43.79
C THR A 14 -13.47 -6.61 -45.00
N SER A 15 -13.45 -7.92 -44.70
CA SER A 15 -14.04 -9.03 -45.47
C SER A 15 -13.21 -9.79 -46.51
N LYS A 16 -11.89 -9.90 -46.35
CA LYS A 16 -11.29 -11.23 -46.57
C LYS A 16 -11.25 -11.90 -45.21
N LEU A 17 -12.09 -12.92 -45.01
CA LEU A 17 -11.89 -13.86 -43.90
C LEU A 17 -10.41 -14.25 -43.94
N LEU A 18 -9.66 -13.80 -42.92
CA LEU A 18 -8.31 -14.31 -42.72
C LEU A 18 -8.44 -15.82 -42.53
N PRO A 19 -7.50 -16.63 -43.06
CA PRO A 19 -7.56 -18.08 -42.86
C PRO A 19 -7.75 -18.41 -41.37
N ASP A 20 -8.61 -19.38 -41.07
CA ASP A 20 -8.98 -19.71 -39.68
C ASP A 20 -7.75 -20.01 -38.81
N GLU A 21 -6.68 -20.56 -39.41
CA GLU A 21 -5.37 -20.84 -38.80
C GLU A 21 -4.74 -19.64 -38.08
N TYR A 22 -5.02 -18.40 -38.50
CA TYR A 22 -4.51 -17.19 -37.84
C TYR A 22 -5.14 -16.93 -36.47
N TYR A 23 -6.23 -17.61 -36.16
CA TYR A 23 -6.92 -17.48 -34.89
C TYR A 23 -6.60 -18.63 -33.93
N TYR A 24 -5.67 -19.54 -34.24
CA TYR A 24 -5.28 -20.63 -33.32
C TYR A 24 -3.84 -20.43 -32.82
N ASP A 25 -3.65 -20.57 -31.51
CA ASP A 25 -2.33 -20.62 -30.91
C ASP A 25 -1.65 -21.97 -31.20
N PHE A 26 -0.32 -22.00 -31.16
CA PHE A 26 0.45 -23.21 -31.49
C PHE A 26 0.09 -24.38 -30.55
N GLY A 27 -0.51 -25.44 -31.09
CA GLY A 27 -0.91 -26.64 -30.34
C GLY A 27 -2.34 -26.59 -29.80
N GLU A 28 -3.07 -25.50 -30.00
CA GLU A 28 -4.46 -25.35 -29.58
C GLU A 28 -5.43 -25.76 -30.69
N THR A 29 -6.57 -26.33 -30.29
CA THR A 29 -7.66 -26.77 -31.20
C THR A 29 -8.88 -25.88 -31.14
N GLU A 30 -8.85 -24.85 -30.30
CA GLU A 30 -9.89 -23.84 -30.17
C GLU A 30 -9.37 -22.46 -30.60
N PRO A 31 -10.21 -21.63 -31.23
CA PRO A 31 -9.80 -20.30 -31.65
C PRO A 31 -9.55 -19.39 -30.45
N PHE A 32 -8.49 -18.59 -30.53
CA PHE A 32 -8.13 -17.55 -29.59
C PHE A 32 -9.34 -16.66 -29.31
N SER A 33 -9.73 -16.62 -28.04
CA SER A 33 -10.83 -15.81 -27.56
C SER A 33 -10.39 -14.91 -26.41
N LEU A 34 -10.98 -13.72 -26.35
CA LEU A 34 -10.92 -12.84 -25.18
C LEU A 34 -12.00 -13.21 -24.15
N ALA A 35 -12.93 -14.12 -24.47
CA ALA A 35 -13.97 -14.55 -23.54
C ALA A 35 -13.35 -15.20 -22.30
N GLY A 36 -13.71 -14.69 -21.12
CA GLY A 36 -13.14 -15.16 -19.84
C GLY A 36 -11.77 -14.56 -19.50
N ARG A 37 -11.14 -13.81 -20.40
CA ARG A 37 -9.96 -12.99 -20.11
C ARG A 37 -10.44 -11.58 -19.74
N GLY A 38 -10.13 -11.12 -18.53
CA GLY A 38 -10.42 -9.75 -18.08
C GLY A 38 -9.72 -8.70 -18.96
N PRO A 39 -9.97 -7.40 -18.76
CA PRO A 39 -9.31 -6.34 -19.52
C PRO A 39 -7.79 -6.56 -19.47
N GLY A 40 -7.23 -6.98 -20.60
CA GLY A 40 -5.80 -7.20 -20.73
C GLY A 40 -5.12 -5.86 -20.80
N GLU A 41 -4.58 -5.39 -19.68
CA GLU A 41 -3.61 -4.32 -19.69
C GLU A 41 -2.24 -4.91 -19.35
N CYS A 42 -1.27 -4.68 -20.24
CA CYS A 42 0.14 -4.88 -19.97
C CYS A 42 0.45 -4.24 -18.60
N GLY A 43 0.98 -5.01 -17.64
CA GLY A 43 1.22 -4.53 -16.27
C GLY A 43 2.10 -3.27 -16.12
N ALA A 44 2.68 -2.78 -17.23
CA ALA A 44 3.35 -1.48 -17.31
C ALA A 44 2.39 -0.28 -17.22
N GLY A 45 1.18 -0.36 -17.79
CA GLY A 45 0.24 0.78 -17.84
C GLY A 45 -0.27 1.18 -16.46
N VAL A 46 -0.50 0.21 -15.57
CA VAL A 46 -0.96 0.46 -14.20
C VAL A 46 0.04 1.31 -13.42
N MET A 47 1.34 1.03 -13.55
CA MET A 47 2.37 1.79 -12.84
C MET A 47 2.49 3.23 -13.35
N ASP A 48 2.30 3.42 -14.65
CA ASP A 48 2.31 4.75 -15.27
C ASP A 48 1.10 5.58 -14.83
N VAL A 49 -0.09 4.96 -14.70
CA VAL A 49 -1.29 5.61 -14.16
C VAL A 49 -1.10 6.02 -12.71
N ILE A 50 -0.59 5.12 -11.85
CA ILE A 50 -0.31 5.44 -10.44
C ILE A 50 0.68 6.62 -10.35
N LYS A 51 1.74 6.59 -11.17
CA LYS A 51 2.75 7.64 -11.19
C LYS A 51 2.19 8.98 -11.65
N LEU A 52 1.33 8.98 -12.68
CA LEU A 52 0.66 10.18 -13.16
C LEU A 52 -0.17 10.83 -12.04
N ASP A 53 -0.93 10.05 -11.28
CA ASP A 53 -1.70 10.54 -10.14
C ASP A 53 -0.82 11.11 -9.02
N ILE A 54 0.30 10.45 -8.71
CA ILE A 54 1.27 10.93 -7.72
C ILE A 54 1.89 12.26 -8.17
N ASP A 55 2.25 12.37 -9.45
CA ASP A 55 2.85 13.58 -10.00
C ASP A 55 1.82 14.73 -10.06
N GLU A 56 0.56 14.45 -10.45
CA GLU A 56 -0.55 15.41 -10.36
C GLU A 56 -0.74 15.93 -8.93
N ALA A 57 -0.69 15.03 -7.93
CA ALA A 57 -0.79 15.41 -6.53
C ALA A 57 0.35 16.33 -6.09
N LYS A 58 1.59 16.02 -6.49
CA LYS A 58 2.77 16.86 -6.16
C LYS A 58 2.71 18.23 -6.83
N GLU A 59 2.33 18.28 -8.11
CA GLU A 59 2.19 19.53 -8.84
C GLU A 59 1.12 20.42 -8.20
N ALA A 60 -0.02 19.83 -7.79
CA ALA A 60 -1.07 20.56 -7.08
C ALA A 60 -0.58 21.10 -5.72
N ILE A 61 0.22 20.33 -4.96
CA ILE A 61 0.87 20.82 -3.74
C ILE A 61 1.80 22.00 -4.04
N GLU A 62 2.67 21.90 -5.04
CA GLU A 62 3.60 22.98 -5.40
C GLU A 62 2.87 24.24 -5.90
N LYS A 63 1.74 24.07 -6.59
CA LYS A 63 0.86 25.16 -7.00
C LYS A 63 0.25 25.85 -5.78
N SER A 64 -0.26 25.07 -4.81
CA SER A 64 -0.85 25.61 -3.58
C SER A 64 0.13 26.47 -2.78
N LYS A 65 1.44 26.18 -2.83
CA LYS A 65 2.48 26.99 -2.15
C LYS A 65 2.62 28.40 -2.76
N LYS A 66 2.32 28.57 -4.05
CA LYS A 66 2.48 29.83 -4.80
C LYS A 66 1.21 30.68 -4.83
N GLU A 67 0.05 30.09 -4.54
CA GLU A 67 -1.25 30.75 -4.62
C GLU A 67 -1.64 31.47 -3.33
N LYS A 68 -2.40 32.56 -3.48
CA LYS A 68 -3.01 33.29 -2.34
C LYS A 68 -4.22 32.55 -1.75
N VAL A 69 -4.96 31.83 -2.59
CA VAL A 69 -6.09 30.97 -2.20
C VAL A 69 -5.74 29.56 -2.65
N LYS A 70 -5.66 28.64 -1.69
CA LYS A 70 -5.01 27.33 -1.92
C LYS A 70 -6.00 26.19 -2.04
N SER A 71 -7.23 26.39 -1.58
CA SER A 71 -8.21 25.34 -1.34
C SER A 71 -8.45 24.42 -2.56
N GLU A 72 -8.56 24.98 -3.76
CA GLU A 72 -8.73 24.19 -5.00
C GLU A 72 -7.52 23.30 -5.29
N SER A 73 -6.32 23.83 -5.14
CA SER A 73 -5.07 23.08 -5.36
C SER A 73 -4.86 22.03 -4.26
N VAL A 74 -5.22 22.32 -3.02
CA VAL A 74 -5.20 21.35 -1.91
C VAL A 74 -6.20 20.21 -2.16
N TYR A 75 -7.42 20.54 -2.57
CA TYR A 75 -8.44 19.54 -2.91
C TYR A 75 -7.96 18.60 -4.03
N LYS A 76 -7.41 19.16 -5.11
CA LYS A 76 -6.84 18.37 -6.21
C LYS A 76 -5.72 17.44 -5.76
N ALA A 77 -4.83 17.93 -4.90
CA ALA A 77 -3.77 17.10 -4.33
C ALA A 77 -4.32 15.91 -3.54
N ILE A 78 -5.34 16.13 -2.71
CA ILE A 78 -5.99 15.07 -1.91
C ILE A 78 -6.65 14.04 -2.82
N VAL A 79 -7.42 14.47 -3.83
CA VAL A 79 -8.11 13.56 -4.76
C VAL A 79 -7.11 12.72 -5.56
N ALA A 80 -6.08 13.35 -6.15
CA ALA A 80 -5.07 12.64 -6.92
C ALA A 80 -4.28 11.64 -6.04
N ALA A 81 -3.86 12.05 -4.84
CA ALA A 81 -3.16 11.16 -3.90
C ALA A 81 -4.05 9.98 -3.46
N ALA A 82 -5.34 10.22 -3.21
CA ALA A 82 -6.27 9.17 -2.83
C ALA A 82 -6.56 8.20 -4.00
N ARG A 83 -6.62 8.68 -5.23
CA ARG A 83 -6.87 7.86 -6.41
C ARG A 83 -5.69 6.95 -6.75
N ALA A 84 -4.46 7.45 -6.58
CA ALA A 84 -3.25 6.85 -7.12
C ALA A 84 -3.13 5.33 -6.91
N LEU A 85 -3.37 4.84 -5.69
CA LEU A 85 -3.15 3.42 -5.35
C LEU A 85 -4.41 2.55 -5.49
N LEU A 86 -5.57 3.09 -5.85
CA LEU A 86 -6.81 2.29 -5.90
C LEU A 86 -6.79 1.22 -6.98
N VAL A 87 -6.09 1.49 -8.08
CA VAL A 87 -5.90 0.52 -9.17
C VAL A 87 -5.14 -0.74 -8.70
N THR A 88 -4.27 -0.66 -7.68
CA THR A 88 -3.59 -1.85 -7.14
C THR A 88 -4.56 -2.80 -6.42
N PHE A 89 -5.77 -2.33 -6.11
CA PHE A 89 -6.85 -3.11 -5.52
C PHE A 89 -7.95 -3.44 -6.53
N GLY A 90 -7.75 -3.15 -7.82
CA GLY A 90 -8.75 -3.34 -8.87
C GLY A 90 -9.97 -2.41 -8.74
N ALA A 91 -9.82 -1.26 -8.08
CA ALA A 91 -10.88 -0.28 -7.92
C ALA A 91 -10.70 0.89 -8.91
N GLU A 92 -11.73 1.14 -9.71
CA GLU A 92 -11.79 2.23 -10.70
C GLU A 92 -12.99 3.17 -10.44
N PRO A 93 -13.00 3.88 -9.30
CA PRO A 93 -14.07 4.81 -8.96
C PRO A 93 -14.14 5.99 -9.95
N LYS A 94 -15.35 6.48 -10.22
CA LYS A 94 -15.57 7.59 -11.19
C LYS A 94 -15.80 8.94 -10.52
N LYS A 95 -16.16 8.94 -9.24
CA LYS A 95 -16.48 10.14 -8.47
C LYS A 95 -15.58 10.28 -7.25
N ASP A 96 -15.29 11.52 -6.86
CA ASP A 96 -14.42 11.83 -5.70
C ASP A 96 -14.89 11.15 -4.40
N ARG A 97 -16.20 11.08 -4.16
CA ARG A 97 -16.75 10.36 -3.00
C ARG A 97 -16.45 8.85 -3.04
N GLU A 98 -16.53 8.25 -4.22
CA GLU A 98 -16.21 6.83 -4.42
C GLU A 98 -14.70 6.60 -4.24
N ILE A 99 -13.86 7.54 -4.70
CA ILE A 99 -12.42 7.54 -4.47
C ILE A 99 -12.12 7.50 -2.97
N PHE A 100 -12.70 8.42 -2.19
CA PHE A 100 -12.42 8.50 -0.75
C PHE A 100 -12.95 7.29 0.02
N THR A 101 -14.14 6.79 -0.33
CA THR A 101 -14.70 5.56 0.27
C THR A 101 -13.79 4.35 0.01
N ALA A 102 -13.30 4.20 -1.23
CA ALA A 102 -12.39 3.13 -1.58
C ALA A 102 -11.03 3.28 -0.89
N PHE A 103 -10.53 4.52 -0.78
CA PHE A 103 -9.26 4.80 -0.09
C PHE A 103 -9.33 4.47 1.40
N GLU A 104 -10.42 4.84 2.07
CA GLU A 104 -10.67 4.48 3.46
C GLU A 104 -10.59 2.95 3.63
N LYS A 105 -11.40 2.22 2.87
CA LYS A 105 -11.49 0.75 2.92
C LYS A 105 -10.16 0.04 2.65
N TYR A 106 -9.40 0.47 1.65
CA TYR A 106 -8.22 -0.27 1.20
C TYR A 106 -6.90 0.22 1.81
N LEU A 107 -6.84 1.46 2.29
CA LEU A 107 -5.60 2.07 2.76
C LEU A 107 -5.65 2.59 4.20
N ILE A 108 -6.80 3.07 4.69
CA ILE A 108 -6.93 3.56 6.07
C ILE A 108 -7.28 2.42 7.02
N GLU A 109 -8.38 1.68 6.77
CA GLU A 109 -8.82 0.56 7.62
C GLU A 109 -7.72 -0.49 7.81
N PRO A 110 -6.97 -0.90 6.76
CA PRO A 110 -5.87 -1.85 6.94
C PRO A 110 -4.62 -1.21 7.53
N GLY A 111 -4.61 0.09 7.82
CA GLY A 111 -3.50 0.79 8.49
C GLY A 111 -2.33 1.17 7.60
N TRP A 112 -2.44 1.09 6.28
CA TRP A 112 -1.40 1.57 5.37
C TRP A 112 -1.24 3.08 5.42
N VAL A 113 -2.29 3.80 5.79
CA VAL A 113 -2.34 5.24 5.97
C VAL A 113 -2.87 5.53 7.37
N LYS A 114 -2.51 6.69 7.93
CA LYS A 114 -2.91 7.08 9.29
C LYS A 114 -4.43 7.22 9.40
N PRO A 115 -5.07 6.80 10.50
CA PRO A 115 -6.51 7.03 10.71
C PRO A 115 -6.92 8.51 10.64
N GLN A 116 -6.03 9.42 11.04
CA GLN A 116 -6.29 10.87 10.96
C GLN A 116 -6.50 11.38 9.52
N THR A 117 -6.06 10.63 8.51
CA THR A 117 -6.32 10.95 7.11
C THR A 117 -7.81 10.88 6.76
N GLN A 118 -8.62 10.10 7.48
CA GLN A 118 -10.06 10.07 7.24
C GLN A 118 -10.69 11.46 7.38
N ARG A 119 -10.34 12.17 8.46
CA ARG A 119 -10.80 13.53 8.69
C ARG A 119 -10.38 14.50 7.58
N LEU A 120 -9.19 14.33 7.01
CA LEU A 120 -8.73 15.11 5.86
C LEU A 120 -9.61 14.89 4.62
N LEU A 121 -10.04 13.65 4.38
CA LEU A 121 -10.93 13.32 3.25
C LEU A 121 -12.34 13.87 3.48
N ASP A 122 -12.86 13.75 4.70
CA ASP A 122 -14.17 14.29 5.07
C ASP A 122 -14.19 15.81 4.92
N ASP A 123 -13.19 16.50 5.47
CA ASP A 123 -13.02 17.95 5.36
C ASP A 123 -12.94 18.42 3.89
N ALA A 124 -12.31 17.62 3.03
CA ALA A 124 -12.23 17.91 1.59
C ALA A 124 -13.60 17.79 0.90
N ILE A 125 -14.42 16.79 1.27
CA ILE A 125 -15.79 16.66 0.77
C ILE A 125 -16.66 17.81 1.27
N ASP A 126 -16.59 18.15 2.55
CA ASP A 126 -17.38 19.25 3.13
C ASP A 126 -17.08 20.56 2.41
N TRP A 127 -15.81 20.82 2.09
CA TRP A 127 -15.44 21.98 1.28
C TRP A 127 -16.02 21.91 -0.14
N ARG A 128 -15.95 20.74 -0.78
CA ARG A 128 -16.52 20.55 -2.13
C ARG A 128 -18.03 20.73 -2.16
N MET A 129 -18.71 20.43 -1.05
CA MET A 129 -20.16 20.61 -0.87
C MET A 129 -20.54 22.03 -0.43
N GLY A 130 -19.58 22.86 -0.02
CA GLY A 130 -19.81 24.21 0.47
C GLY A 130 -20.08 24.30 1.98
N ASP A 131 -19.99 23.18 2.70
CA ASP A 131 -20.15 23.10 4.16
C ASP A 131 -18.90 23.58 4.92
N ARG A 132 -17.76 23.67 4.22
CA ARG A 132 -16.50 24.24 4.72
C ARG A 132 -16.01 25.37 3.83
N ALA A 133 -15.51 26.45 4.43
CA ALA A 133 -15.12 27.66 3.71
C ALA A 133 -13.77 27.57 2.97
N ALA A 134 -12.78 26.87 3.53
CA ALA A 134 -11.43 26.76 2.96
C ALA A 134 -10.70 25.49 3.42
N LEU A 135 -9.69 25.08 2.67
CA LEU A 135 -8.79 23.94 2.94
C LEU A 135 -7.33 24.37 3.13
N ASP A 136 -7.06 25.66 3.18
CA ASP A 136 -5.70 26.20 3.19
C ASP A 136 -4.88 25.69 4.41
N ASP A 137 -5.55 25.46 5.54
CA ASP A 137 -4.99 24.90 6.78
C ASP A 137 -4.60 23.41 6.66
N LEU A 138 -5.13 22.70 5.66
CA LEU A 138 -4.87 21.28 5.42
C LEU A 138 -3.72 21.02 4.45
N SER A 139 -3.08 22.07 3.92
CA SER A 139 -2.00 21.96 2.92
C SER A 139 -0.87 21.00 3.36
N LEU A 140 -0.46 21.06 4.64
CA LEU A 140 0.57 20.17 5.18
C LEU A 140 0.10 18.72 5.27
N GLN A 141 -1.17 18.49 5.62
CA GLN A 141 -1.73 17.15 5.72
C GLN A 141 -1.87 16.51 4.33
N ALA A 142 -2.25 17.31 3.33
CA ALA A 142 -2.28 16.88 1.94
C ALA A 142 -0.86 16.52 1.43
N GLU A 143 0.15 17.33 1.77
CA GLU A 143 1.55 17.02 1.43
C GLU A 143 2.04 15.73 2.11
N ASP A 144 1.71 15.53 3.39
CA ASP A 144 2.05 14.31 4.12
C ASP A 144 1.37 13.06 3.55
N LEU A 145 0.10 13.19 3.13
CA LEU A 145 -0.64 12.14 2.43
C LEU A 145 0.06 11.76 1.12
N THR A 146 0.37 12.74 0.26
CA THR A 146 1.07 12.52 -1.02
C THR A 146 2.41 11.82 -0.80
N LYS A 147 3.21 12.26 0.18
CA LYS A 147 4.48 11.60 0.53
C LYS A 147 4.28 10.17 1.01
N ARG A 148 3.22 9.91 1.79
CA ARG A 148 2.92 8.56 2.26
C ARG A 148 2.53 7.65 1.11
N VAL A 149 1.67 8.12 0.21
CA VAL A 149 1.23 7.38 -1.00
C VAL A 149 2.42 7.07 -1.90
N GLU A 150 3.29 8.05 -2.17
CA GLU A 150 4.52 7.84 -2.93
C GLU A 150 5.42 6.78 -2.29
N LYS A 151 5.59 6.82 -0.97
CA LYS A 151 6.37 5.81 -0.25
C LYS A 151 5.76 4.41 -0.36
N LEU A 152 4.43 4.30 -0.33
CA LEU A 152 3.73 3.02 -0.51
C LEU A 152 3.94 2.51 -1.94
N PHE A 153 3.76 3.37 -2.94
CA PHE A 153 4.02 3.05 -4.35
C PHE A 153 5.44 2.54 -4.57
N GLY A 154 6.46 3.24 -4.05
CA GLY A 154 7.86 2.82 -4.15
C GLY A 154 8.19 1.52 -3.38
N SER A 155 7.26 1.02 -2.57
CA SER A 155 7.41 -0.25 -1.83
C SER A 155 6.69 -1.44 -2.47
N LEU A 156 5.99 -1.23 -3.59
CA LEU A 156 5.28 -2.29 -4.29
C LEU A 156 6.25 -3.38 -4.76
N ASP A 157 5.84 -4.64 -4.60
CA ASP A 157 6.53 -5.78 -5.18
C ASP A 157 5.92 -6.21 -6.52
N ALA A 158 6.46 -7.29 -7.10
CA ALA A 158 5.98 -7.83 -8.38
C ALA A 158 4.52 -8.30 -8.34
N ASN A 159 3.91 -8.45 -7.15
CA ASN A 159 2.51 -8.81 -6.95
C ASN A 159 1.67 -7.61 -6.46
N LEU A 160 2.18 -6.39 -6.58
CA LEU A 160 1.56 -5.14 -6.13
C LEU A 160 1.23 -5.13 -4.62
N LYS A 161 2.03 -5.83 -3.81
CA LYS A 161 1.91 -5.80 -2.35
C LYS A 161 2.89 -4.80 -1.75
N PHE A 162 2.45 -4.05 -0.73
CA PHE A 162 3.30 -3.11 -0.03
C PHE A 162 4.33 -3.83 0.86
N LYS A 163 5.60 -3.46 0.72
CA LYS A 163 6.69 -3.94 1.58
C LYS A 163 7.04 -2.99 2.73
N VAL A 164 6.43 -1.81 2.78
CA VAL A 164 6.60 -0.84 3.87
C VAL A 164 5.52 -1.04 4.93
N GLY A 165 5.91 -1.09 6.21
CA GLY A 165 4.97 -1.30 7.32
C GLY A 165 3.81 -0.29 7.40
N GLN A 166 2.69 -0.77 7.94
CA GLN A 166 1.49 -0.01 8.30
C GLN A 166 1.82 1.07 9.35
N VAL A 167 1.16 2.23 9.27
CA VAL A 167 1.49 3.39 10.12
C VAL A 167 1.03 3.22 11.57
N ILE A 168 0.12 2.27 11.82
CA ILE A 168 -0.50 2.04 13.14
C ILE A 168 0.51 1.49 14.18
N GLN A 169 1.72 1.06 13.80
CA GLN A 169 2.72 0.57 14.75
C GLN A 169 3.83 1.57 15.13
N LYS A 170 3.55 2.88 15.25
CA LYS A 170 4.53 3.83 15.80
C LYS A 170 3.93 4.92 16.68
N ASN A 171 3.75 4.59 17.95
CA ASN A 171 3.94 5.52 19.07
C ASN A 171 4.80 4.85 20.14
N ASN A 172 6.10 4.75 19.87
CA ASN A 172 7.08 5.27 20.83
C ASN A 172 8.41 5.47 20.12
N VAL A 173 8.89 6.70 20.14
CA VAL A 173 10.25 7.04 19.74
C VAL A 173 11.12 6.71 20.94
N ASP A 174 12.12 5.85 20.75
CA ASP A 174 13.40 6.22 21.31
C ASP A 174 14.58 5.90 20.40
N LYS A 175 15.53 6.81 20.47
CA LYS A 175 16.72 6.90 19.63
C LYS A 175 17.63 5.71 19.88
N THR A 176 17.91 4.94 18.84
CA THR A 176 19.26 4.56 18.39
C THR A 176 19.12 3.64 17.19
N GLY A 177 19.93 3.89 16.16
CA GLY A 177 19.86 3.16 14.90
C GLY A 177 20.26 1.71 15.05
N ILE A 178 19.28 0.83 15.28
CA ILE A 178 19.32 -0.58 14.93
C ILE A 178 17.93 -0.89 14.35
N LYS A 179 17.88 -1.53 13.18
CA LYS A 179 16.60 -2.01 12.62
C LYS A 179 16.04 -3.04 13.61
N ASN A 180 15.06 -2.66 14.42
CA ASN A 180 14.38 -3.62 15.29
C ASN A 180 13.54 -4.55 14.41
N HIS A 181 13.91 -5.82 14.39
CA HIS A 181 13.07 -6.87 13.84
C HIS A 181 11.99 -7.13 14.87
N LEU A 182 10.72 -6.97 14.50
CA LEU A 182 9.59 -7.14 15.42
C LEU A 182 8.57 -8.11 14.81
N ILE A 183 8.08 -9.01 15.64
CA ILE A 183 7.00 -9.96 15.31
C ILE A 183 5.88 -9.85 16.35
N ASP A 184 4.64 -9.74 15.88
CA ASP A 184 3.45 -9.73 16.73
C ASP A 184 2.82 -11.13 16.75
N LEU A 185 2.77 -11.74 17.93
CA LEU A 185 2.22 -13.08 18.17
C LEU A 185 1.09 -13.07 19.21
N ARG A 186 0.49 -11.91 19.45
CA ARG A 186 -0.74 -11.80 20.25
C ARG A 186 -1.88 -12.55 19.56
N GLY A 187 -2.71 -13.22 20.35
CA GLY A 187 -3.75 -14.15 19.90
C GLY A 187 -3.23 -15.45 19.30
N VAL A 188 -1.91 -15.72 19.34
CA VAL A 188 -1.33 -16.98 18.85
C VAL A 188 -1.11 -17.94 20.01
N GLU A 189 -1.90 -19.02 20.02
CA GLU A 189 -1.82 -20.03 21.06
C GLU A 189 -0.52 -20.85 21.01
N CYS A 190 -0.18 -21.47 22.15
CA CYS A 190 0.90 -22.45 22.26
C CYS A 190 0.52 -23.73 21.46
N PRO A 191 1.46 -24.40 20.75
CA PRO A 191 2.90 -24.11 20.63
C PRO A 191 3.27 -23.22 19.44
N LEU A 192 2.28 -22.68 18.73
CA LEU A 192 2.52 -21.97 17.47
C LEU A 192 3.25 -20.63 17.66
N ASN A 193 3.06 -19.98 18.82
CA ASN A 193 3.78 -18.75 19.15
C ASN A 193 5.30 -18.93 19.10
N PHE A 194 5.84 -19.93 19.78
CA PHE A 194 7.27 -20.19 19.80
C PHE A 194 7.79 -20.59 18.42
N VAL A 195 7.07 -21.44 17.68
CA VAL A 195 7.48 -21.86 16.33
C VAL A 195 7.61 -20.66 15.39
N LYS A 196 6.61 -19.76 15.39
CA LYS A 196 6.65 -18.54 14.55
C LYS A 196 7.76 -17.58 14.98
N ALA A 197 7.93 -17.38 16.29
CA ALA A 197 9.01 -16.55 16.82
C ALA A 197 10.39 -17.07 16.42
N LYS A 198 10.58 -18.40 16.48
CA LYS A 198 11.83 -19.05 16.07
C LYS A 198 12.12 -18.86 14.59
N LEU A 199 11.13 -19.08 13.72
CA LEU A 199 11.30 -18.89 12.27
C LEU A 199 11.68 -17.46 11.92
N GLU A 200 11.12 -16.46 12.60
CA GLU A 200 11.54 -15.06 12.40
C GLU A 200 12.95 -14.79 12.95
N LEU A 201 13.32 -15.39 14.09
CA LEU A 201 14.69 -15.27 14.63
C LEU A 201 15.73 -15.89 13.68
N GLU A 202 15.39 -16.99 13.00
CA GLU A 202 16.27 -17.63 12.02
C GLU A 202 16.48 -16.79 10.73
N LYS A 203 15.58 -15.84 10.45
CA LYS A 203 15.71 -14.93 9.30
C LYS A 203 16.62 -13.73 9.54
N ILE A 204 16.98 -13.44 10.81
CA ILE A 204 17.82 -12.30 11.16
C ILE A 204 19.27 -12.71 11.41
N ALA A 205 20.24 -11.81 11.21
CA ALA A 205 21.65 -12.15 11.36
C ALA A 205 22.05 -12.40 12.82
N VAL A 206 23.07 -13.22 13.04
CA VAL A 206 23.64 -13.45 14.38
C VAL A 206 24.11 -12.10 14.97
N GLY A 207 23.74 -11.85 16.22
CA GLY A 207 23.95 -10.58 16.93
C GLY A 207 22.77 -9.61 16.86
N GLN A 208 21.81 -9.80 15.94
CA GLN A 208 20.61 -8.98 15.88
C GLN A 208 19.54 -9.40 16.90
N VAL A 209 18.65 -8.47 17.23
CA VAL A 209 17.59 -8.64 18.22
C VAL A 209 16.23 -8.70 17.52
N LEU A 210 15.41 -9.66 17.93
CA LEU A 210 14.00 -9.80 17.58
C LEU A 210 13.13 -9.40 18.78
N ASP A 211 12.25 -8.44 18.58
CA ASP A 211 11.21 -8.04 19.54
C ASP A 211 9.95 -8.89 19.27
N VAL A 212 9.48 -9.63 20.28
CA VAL A 212 8.34 -10.56 20.15
C VAL A 212 7.20 -10.09 21.05
N LEU A 213 6.06 -9.70 20.47
CA LEU A 213 4.87 -9.32 21.24
C LEU A 213 4.01 -10.54 21.57
N LEU A 214 3.66 -10.71 22.84
CA LEU A 214 2.95 -11.86 23.38
C LEU A 214 1.84 -11.43 24.34
N ASP A 215 0.79 -12.24 24.46
CA ASP A 215 -0.26 -12.03 25.46
C ASP A 215 0.24 -12.36 26.88
N ASP A 216 -0.46 -11.81 27.89
CA ASP A 216 -0.30 -12.20 29.28
C ASP A 216 -0.62 -13.70 29.48
N GLY A 217 -0.02 -14.34 30.48
CA GLY A 217 -0.23 -15.75 30.81
C GLY A 217 0.88 -16.69 30.29
N GLU A 218 0.50 -17.80 29.66
CA GLU A 218 1.44 -18.85 29.24
C GLU A 218 2.44 -18.42 28.13
N PRO A 219 2.05 -17.63 27.11
CA PRO A 219 2.96 -17.24 26.02
C PRO A 219 4.22 -16.52 26.50
N VAL A 220 4.08 -15.50 27.36
CA VAL A 220 5.22 -14.74 27.90
C VAL A 220 6.13 -15.56 28.81
N ARG A 221 5.64 -16.68 29.39
CA ARG A 221 6.47 -17.56 30.22
C ARG A 221 7.23 -18.58 29.35
N ASN A 222 6.52 -19.21 28.42
CA ASN A 222 7.05 -20.35 27.67
C ASN A 222 8.00 -19.94 26.54
N VAL A 223 7.76 -18.80 25.88
CA VAL A 223 8.55 -18.36 24.73
C VAL A 223 9.99 -17.95 25.12
N PRO A 224 10.22 -17.11 26.15
CA PRO A 224 11.58 -16.80 26.63
C PRO A 224 12.35 -18.03 27.07
N ASP A 225 11.72 -18.93 27.84
CA ASP A 225 12.33 -20.17 28.33
C ASP A 225 12.75 -21.08 27.17
N SER A 226 11.89 -21.20 26.15
CA SER A 226 12.20 -22.00 24.96
C SER A 226 13.37 -21.43 24.16
N PHE A 227 13.50 -20.11 24.07
CA PHE A 227 14.66 -19.46 23.44
C PHE A 227 15.94 -19.65 24.25
N ALA A 228 15.88 -19.53 25.57
CA ALA A 228 17.01 -19.76 26.47
C ALA A 228 17.49 -21.22 26.39
N GLN A 229 16.57 -22.20 26.39
CA GLN A 229 16.88 -23.62 26.20
C GLN A 229 17.51 -23.90 24.84
N GLN A 230 17.13 -23.16 23.80
CA GLN A 230 17.76 -23.24 22.49
C GLN A 230 19.07 -22.47 22.38
N GLY A 231 19.57 -21.87 23.47
CA GLY A 231 20.86 -21.17 23.50
C GLY A 231 20.85 -19.80 22.81
N GLN A 232 19.67 -19.20 22.68
CA GLN A 232 19.52 -17.80 22.29
C GLN A 232 19.53 -16.92 23.56
N GLU A 233 19.79 -15.63 23.42
CA GLU A 233 19.85 -14.70 24.56
C GLU A 233 18.56 -13.91 24.69
N VAL A 234 17.84 -14.06 25.80
CA VAL A 234 16.72 -13.18 26.14
C VAL A 234 17.31 -11.90 26.75
N VAL A 235 17.20 -10.80 26.01
CA VAL A 235 17.77 -9.49 26.39
C VAL A 235 16.88 -8.79 27.40
N GLU A 236 15.56 -8.83 27.19
CA GLU A 236 14.61 -8.06 27.99
C GLU A 236 13.21 -8.65 27.87
N VAL A 237 12.42 -8.55 28.94
CA VAL A 237 10.98 -8.83 28.94
C VAL A 237 10.28 -7.65 29.59
N GLU A 238 9.53 -6.90 28.80
CA GLU A 238 8.85 -5.67 29.24
C GLU A 238 7.34 -5.81 29.13
N LYS A 239 6.61 -5.40 30.18
CA LYS A 239 5.14 -5.35 30.15
C LYS A 239 4.69 -4.02 29.56
N SER A 240 3.90 -4.07 28.48
CA SER A 240 3.35 -2.90 27.80
C SER A 240 1.82 -3.00 27.75
N GLY A 241 1.17 -2.41 28.76
CA GLY A 241 -0.28 -2.49 28.94
C GLY A 241 -0.76 -3.91 29.23
N GLU A 242 -1.61 -4.44 28.35
CA GLU A 242 -2.20 -5.80 28.45
C GLU A 242 -1.34 -6.90 27.81
N HIS A 243 -0.16 -6.56 27.28
CA HIS A 243 0.69 -7.48 26.53
C HIS A 243 2.16 -7.35 26.97
N PHE A 244 3.00 -8.28 26.53
CA PHE A 244 4.43 -8.32 26.83
C PHE A 244 5.26 -8.24 25.55
N CYS A 245 6.41 -7.57 25.64
CA CYS A 245 7.44 -7.56 24.61
C CYS A 245 8.67 -8.31 25.12
N VAL A 246 9.04 -9.38 24.42
CA VAL A 246 10.24 -10.18 24.72
C VAL A 246 11.28 -9.89 23.66
N LYS A 247 12.43 -9.35 24.06
CA LYS A 247 13.57 -9.09 23.17
C LYS A 247 14.52 -10.28 23.20
N VAL A 248 14.76 -10.90 22.05
CA VAL A 248 15.64 -12.06 21.92
C VAL A 248 16.76 -11.76 20.94
N ARG A 249 18.01 -11.84 21.39
CA ARG A 249 19.20 -11.72 20.55
C ARG A 249 19.60 -13.09 20.00
N ARG A 250 19.78 -13.14 18.68
CA ARG A 250 20.31 -14.33 18.01
C ARG A 250 21.79 -14.52 18.34
N LYS A 251 22.16 -15.60 19.02
CA LYS A 251 23.56 -15.98 19.31
C LYS A 251 24.15 -17.01 18.34
N LYS A 252 23.31 -17.73 17.60
CA LYS A 252 23.67 -18.73 16.58
C LYS A 252 22.59 -18.83 15.51
#